data_AF-A0A2N5KRP0-F1
#
_entry.id   AF-A0A2N5KRP0-F1
#
_cell.length_a   1.000
_cell.length_b   1.000
_cell.length_c   1.000
_cell.angle_alpha   90.00
_cell.angle_beta   90.00
_cell.angle_gamma   90.00
#
_symmetry.space_group_name_H-M   'P 1'
#
loop_
_entity.id
_entity.type
_entity.pdbx_description
1 polymer ?
#
loop_
_entity_poly.entity_id
_entity_poly.type
_entity_poly.pdbx_seq_one_letter_code
_entity_poly.pdbx_strand_id
1 'polypeptide(L)' 'AAGLEPDRYSGHSLRAGLPTSASEAKVGMEAWMPHTRHRSVAVAMRYARRGTLFTNNPAAQVGL' A
#
# COMPACT_ATOMS: atom_id res chain seq x y z
N ALA A 1 16.76 -11.46 4.84
CA ALA A 1 16.39 -10.70 3.63
C ALA A 1 15.04 -11.25 3.17
N ALA A 2 14.01 -10.41 3.01
CA ALA A 2 12.72 -10.86 2.48
C ALA A 2 12.94 -11.33 1.03
N GLY A 3 12.84 -12.64 0.79
CA GLY A 3 13.11 -13.31 -0.49
C GLY A 3 12.08 -12.98 -1.57
N LEU A 4 11.98 -11.71 -1.92
CA LEU A 4 11.09 -11.22 -2.98
C LEU A 4 11.92 -11.12 -4.26
N GLU A 5 11.62 -11.99 -5.22
CA GLU A 5 12.26 -11.98 -6.54
C GLU A 5 12.03 -10.62 -7.22
N PRO A 6 13.10 -9.84 -7.50
CA PRO A 6 12.98 -8.51 -8.08
C PRO A 6 12.36 -8.53 -9.49
N ASP A 7 12.47 -9.65 -10.23
CA ASP A 7 11.84 -9.85 -11.54
C ASP A 7 10.30 -9.90 -11.50
N ARG A 8 9.70 -10.28 -10.37
CA ARG A 8 8.22 -10.29 -10.21
C ARG A 8 7.65 -8.94 -9.77
N TYR A 9 8.51 -8.02 -9.33
CA TYR A 9 8.12 -6.68 -8.89
C TYR A 9 8.86 -5.63 -9.73
N SER A 10 8.35 -5.37 -10.94
CA SER A 10 8.75 -4.18 -11.70
C SER A 10 8.70 -2.94 -10.78
N GLY A 11 9.56 -1.93 -10.99
CA GLY A 11 9.57 -0.73 -10.14
C GLY A 11 8.19 -0.04 -10.01
N HIS A 12 7.31 -0.25 -11.00
CA HIS A 12 5.91 0.15 -10.97
C HIS A 12 5.06 -0.70 -10.00
N SER A 13 5.27 -2.02 -10.00
CA SER A 13 4.65 -2.96 -9.06
C SER A 13 5.13 -2.74 -7.63
N LEU A 14 6.40 -2.40 -7.39
CA LEU A 14 6.91 -2.12 -6.04
C LEU A 14 6.34 -0.80 -5.50
N ARG A 15 6.24 0.25 -6.33
CA ARG A 15 5.65 1.53 -5.95
C ARG A 15 4.17 1.40 -5.58
N ALA A 16 3.44 0.44 -6.15
CA ALA A 16 2.04 0.18 -5.83
C ALA A 16 1.86 -0.88 -4.74
N GLY A 17 2.62 -1.98 -4.80
CA GLY A 17 2.48 -3.14 -3.94
C GLY A 17 2.96 -2.91 -2.52
N LEU A 18 4.14 -2.30 -2.34
CA LEU A 18 4.69 -2.05 -0.99
C LEU A 18 3.76 -1.17 -0.14
N PRO A 19 3.24 -0.02 -0.63
CA PRO A 19 2.27 0.77 0.14
C PRO A 19 0.97 0.05 0.42
N THR A 20 0.48 -0.75 -0.53
CA THR A 20 -0.78 -1.50 -0.41
C THR A 20 -0.66 -2.52 0.72
N SER A 21 0.37 -3.38 0.69
CA SER A 21 0.62 -4.39 1.72
C SER A 21 1.00 -3.78 3.07
N ALA A 22 1.78 -2.68 3.08
CA ALA A 22 2.09 -1.96 4.33
C ALA A 22 0.82 -1.38 4.97
N SER A 23 -0.09 -0.83 4.16
CA SER A 23 -1.34 -0.26 4.65
C SER A 23 -2.34 -1.33 5.10
N GLU A 24 -2.39 -2.48 4.43
CA GLU A 24 -3.10 -3.69 4.89
C GLU A 24 -2.59 -4.15 6.26
N ALA A 25 -1.27 -4.13 6.45
CA ALA A 25 -0.60 -4.44 7.72
C ALA A 25 -0.67 -3.31 8.78
N LYS A 26 -1.42 -2.23 8.51
CA LYS A 26 -1.58 -1.06 9.40
C LYS A 26 -0.26 -0.34 9.73
N VAL A 27 0.73 -0.44 8.85
CA VAL A 27 2.00 0.26 8.96
C VAL A 27 1.82 1.73 8.55
N GLY A 28 2.33 2.65 9.38
CA GLY A 28 2.26 4.08 9.16
C GLY A 28 2.95 4.53 7.86
N MET A 29 2.43 5.61 7.27
CA MET A 29 2.92 6.16 5.99
C MET A 29 4.39 6.59 6.06
N GLU A 30 4.83 7.09 7.20
CA GLU A 30 6.20 7.47 7.50
C GLU A 30 7.20 6.33 7.26
N ALA A 31 6.78 5.08 7.46
CA ALA A 31 7.65 3.92 7.35
C ALA A 31 7.82 3.40 5.92
N TRP A 32 6.90 3.70 4.99
CA TRP A 32 6.95 3.17 3.61
C TRP A 32 7.05 4.24 2.52
N MET A 33 6.66 5.49 2.79
CA MET A 33 6.81 6.60 1.84
C MET A 33 8.26 6.82 1.36
N PRO A 34 9.30 6.71 2.22
CA PRO A 34 10.69 6.80 1.79
C PRO A 34 11.08 5.72 0.76
N HIS A 35 10.56 4.49 0.94
CA HIS A 35 10.87 3.34 0.09
C HIS A 35 10.18 3.38 -1.26
N THR A 36 9.13 4.18 -1.41
CA THR A 36 8.32 4.27 -2.63
C THR A 36 8.49 5.58 -3.40
N ARG A 37 9.34 6.48 -2.90
CA ARG A 37 9.57 7.83 -3.45
C ARG A 37 8.27 8.64 -3.55
N HIS A 38 7.37 8.51 -2.57
CA HIS A 38 6.22 9.39 -2.45
C HIS A 38 6.62 10.67 -1.72
N ARG A 39 6.58 11.80 -2.42
CA ARG A 39 6.91 13.13 -1.86
C ARG A 39 5.70 13.89 -1.33
N SER A 40 4.50 13.39 -1.60
CA SER A 40 3.24 14.00 -1.18
C SER A 40 2.39 12.97 -0.46
N VAL A 41 1.93 13.35 0.74
CA VAL A 41 0.98 12.56 1.52
C VAL A 41 -0.33 12.36 0.75
N ALA A 42 -0.77 13.34 -0.03
CA ALA A 42 -1.98 13.22 -0.86
C ALA A 42 -1.86 12.08 -1.88
N VAL A 43 -0.67 11.87 -2.45
CA VAL A 43 -0.40 10.75 -3.38
C VAL A 43 -0.32 9.43 -2.61
N ALA A 44 0.37 9.42 -1.47
CA ALA A 44 0.51 8.24 -0.61
C ALA A 44 -0.87 7.71 -0.15
N MET A 45 -1.78 8.60 0.25
CA MET A 45 -3.14 8.25 0.69
C MET A 45 -3.94 7.46 -0.35
N ARG A 46 -3.68 7.68 -1.65
CA ARG A 46 -4.35 6.94 -2.73
C ARG A 46 -3.97 5.47 -2.72
N TYR A 47 -2.71 5.16 -2.39
CA TYR A 47 -2.24 3.79 -2.24
C TYR A 47 -2.64 3.18 -0.90
N ALA A 48 -2.64 3.98 0.17
CA ALA A 48 -3.10 3.52 1.48
C ALA A 48 -4.57 3.08 1.46
N ARG A 49 -5.45 3.91 0.88
CA ARG A 49 -6.87 3.58 0.70
C ARG A 49 -7.09 2.32 -0.13
N ARG A 50 -6.21 2.08 -1.12
CA ARG A 50 -6.27 0.88 -1.95
C ARG A 50 -5.89 -0.38 -1.16
N GLY A 51 -4.88 -0.30 -0.29
CA GLY A 51 -4.54 -1.39 0.64
C GLY A 51 -5.65 -1.66 1.65
N THR A 52 -6.28 -0.63 2.19
CA THR A 52 -7.37 -0.83 3.16
C THR A 52 -8.71 -1.19 2.52
N LEU A 53 -8.82 -1.28 1.20
CA LEU A 53 -10.10 -1.41 0.49
C LEU A 53 -10.81 -2.72 0.79
N PHE A 54 -10.05 -3.79 1.06
CA PHE A 54 -10.60 -5.11 1.39
C PHE A 54 -10.73 -5.35 2.90
N THR A 55 -9.97 -4.63 3.73
CA THR A 55 -9.98 -4.78 5.20
C THR A 55 -10.90 -3.79 5.89
N ASN A 56 -11.21 -2.67 5.26
CA ASN A 56 -12.06 -1.61 5.79
C ASN A 56 -13.12 -1.20 4.74
N ASN A 57 -13.77 -2.22 4.16
CA ASN A 57 -14.80 -2.03 3.14
C ASN A 57 -16.11 -1.58 3.80
N PRO A 58 -16.60 -0.35 3.55
CA PRO A 58 -17.89 0.08 4.05
C PRO A 58 -19.02 -0.80 3.53
N ALA A 59 -18.91 -1.37 2.31
CA ALA A 59 -19.91 -2.29 1.76
C ALA A 59 -20.05 -3.56 2.60
N ALA A 60 -18.95 -4.07 3.16
CA ALA A 60 -18.97 -5.19 4.11
C ALA A 60 -19.54 -4.79 5.48
N GLN A 61 -19.40 -3.51 5.89
CA GLN A 61 -19.96 -2.98 7.14
C GLN A 61 -21.43 -2.57 7.04
N VAL A 62 -21.92 -2.17 5.86
CA VAL A 62 -23.31 -1.72 5.64
C VAL A 62 -24.20 -2.79 4.99
N GLY A 63 -23.67 -4.01 4.76
CA GLY A 63 -24.45 -5.18 4.36
C GLY A 63 -25.10 -5.08 2.98
N LEU A 64 -24.37 -4.57 1.98
CA LEU A 64 -24.80 -4.52 0.58
C LEU A 64 -24.25 -5.68 -0.24
#